data_AF-A0A7Y3AU64-F1
#
_entry.id   AF-A0A7Y3AU64-F1
#
_cell.length_a   1.000
_cell.length_b   1.000
_cell.length_c   1.000
_cell.angle_alpha   90.00
_cell.angle_beta   90.00
_cell.angle_gamma   90.00
#
_symmetry.space_group_name_H-M   'P 1'
#
loop_
_entity.id
_entity.type
_entity.pdbx_description
1 polymer ?
#
loop_
_entity_poly.entity_id
_entity_poly.type
_entity_poly.pdbx_seq_one_letter_code
_entity_poly.pdbx_strand_id
1 'polypeptide(L)'
;MEEWYHYVLLILVGFVVGFINTVAGGASLISLPFLIFLGLPPSVANGTNRVAIAIQTAIGVAGFKSKGVSTFPFNIYLGISALFGSILGASIAVDIKGDTFNKILAIIMLAVVLIIVFKPRISMQDLSERLTGKYLWVGVLVFFFIGIYGGFINAGIGFVILLFLHYFNHMSLVRANATKVAVVFIYTLSALAVFIYNDKVIWKVGLILAIGNGAGAWLSSRISVGKGDGYVKMFLVIMVIIMAIKLWFFN
;
A
#
# COMPACT_ATOMS: atom_id res chain seq x y z
N MET A 1 -5.51 18.56 16.99
CA MET A 1 -4.37 17.64 17.12
C MET A 1 -3.26 18.30 17.95
N GLU A 2 -3.55 18.66 19.20
CA GLU A 2 -2.59 19.38 20.05
C GLU A 2 -2.06 18.57 21.23
N GLU A 3 -2.67 17.42 21.50
CA GLU A 3 -2.24 16.56 22.60
C GLU A 3 -1.10 15.63 22.18
N TRP A 4 -0.05 15.57 23.00
CA TRP A 4 1.19 14.83 22.73
C TRP A 4 0.96 13.33 22.50
N TYR A 5 -0.06 12.75 23.14
CA TYR A 5 -0.41 11.33 23.02
C TYR A 5 -0.83 10.95 21.60
N HIS A 6 -1.34 11.89 20.80
CA HIS A 6 -1.64 11.63 19.39
C HIS A 6 -0.38 11.32 18.57
N TYR A 7 0.76 11.90 18.92
CA TYR A 7 2.01 11.67 18.19
C TYR A 7 2.59 10.29 18.49
N VAL A 8 2.55 9.85 19.75
CA VAL A 8 2.94 8.48 20.12
C VAL A 8 2.04 7.47 19.43
N LEU A 9 0.72 7.71 19.43
CA LEU A 9 -0.23 6.83 18.74
C LEU A 9 0.02 6.78 17.23
N LEU A 10 0.30 7.92 16.58
CA LEU A 10 0.66 7.97 15.16
C LEU A 10 1.92 7.17 14.85
N ILE A 11 2.93 7.21 15.71
CA ILE A 11 4.16 6.42 15.54
C ILE A 11 3.85 4.93 15.70
N LEU A 12 3.05 4.53 16.71
CA LEU A 12 2.69 3.13 16.93
C LEU A 12 1.84 2.56 15.79
N VAL A 13 0.79 3.27 15.38
CA VAL A 13 -0.03 2.90 14.21
C VAL A 13 0.85 2.87 12.97
N GLY A 14 1.72 3.87 12.81
CA GLY A 14 2.69 3.92 11.73
C GLY A 14 3.59 2.69 11.70
N PHE A 15 4.10 2.24 12.85
CA PHE A 15 4.94 1.05 12.94
C PHE A 15 4.21 -0.21 12.50
N VAL A 16 2.99 -0.43 13.01
CA VAL A 16 2.13 -1.56 12.63
C VAL A 16 1.83 -1.54 11.13
N VAL A 17 1.45 -0.38 10.60
CA VAL A 17 1.18 -0.21 9.16
C VAL A 17 2.45 -0.44 8.35
N GLY A 18 3.58 0.13 8.78
CA GLY A 18 4.92 -0.04 8.26
C GLY A 18 5.31 -1.49 8.05
N PHE A 19 5.17 -2.25 9.12
CA PHE A 19 5.46 -3.68 9.19
C PHE A 19 4.54 -4.47 8.26
N ILE A 20 3.22 -4.32 8.42
CA ILE A 20 2.24 -5.14 7.69
C ILE A 20 2.24 -4.85 6.19
N ASN A 21 2.32 -3.58 5.78
CA ASN A 21 2.32 -3.24 4.35
C ASN A 21 3.54 -3.83 3.64
N THR A 22 4.68 -3.95 4.33
CA THR A 22 5.90 -4.53 3.79
C THR A 22 5.78 -6.06 3.66
N VAL A 23 5.26 -6.75 4.68
CA VAL A 23 5.11 -8.22 4.73
C VAL A 23 3.97 -8.77 3.87
N ALA A 24 2.77 -8.21 4.01
CA ALA A 24 1.54 -8.78 3.48
C ALA A 24 0.80 -7.83 2.52
N GLY A 25 1.07 -6.53 2.61
CA GLY A 25 0.31 -5.51 1.89
C GLY A 25 -1.02 -5.18 2.57
N GLY A 26 -1.65 -4.08 2.13
CA GLY A 26 -3.01 -3.69 2.53
C GLY A 26 -3.16 -3.00 3.89
N ALA A 27 -2.09 -2.75 4.63
CA ALA A 27 -2.14 -2.01 5.90
C ALA A 27 -2.55 -0.54 5.72
N SER A 28 -2.50 0.00 4.50
CA SER A 28 -3.09 1.31 4.20
C SER A 28 -4.61 1.36 4.44
N LEU A 29 -5.29 0.20 4.49
CA LEU A 29 -6.70 0.08 4.92
C LEU A 29 -6.86 0.38 6.42
N ILE A 30 -5.77 0.43 7.17
CA ILE A 30 -5.72 0.83 8.58
C ILE A 30 -5.40 2.32 8.71
N SER A 31 -4.31 2.78 8.08
CA SER A 31 -3.85 4.16 8.26
C SER A 31 -4.81 5.20 7.70
N LEU A 32 -5.47 4.93 6.57
CA LEU A 32 -6.35 5.91 5.94
C LEU A 32 -7.63 6.18 6.77
N PRO A 33 -8.44 5.17 7.17
CA PRO A 33 -9.56 5.41 8.08
C PRO A 33 -9.11 5.97 9.43
N PHE A 34 -7.94 5.54 9.95
CA PHE A 34 -7.40 6.09 11.19
C PHE A 34 -7.20 7.61 11.11
N LEU A 35 -6.61 8.12 10.02
CA LEU A 35 -6.45 9.56 9.81
C LEU A 35 -7.80 10.28 9.65
N ILE A 36 -8.77 9.67 8.96
CA ILE A 36 -10.13 10.22 8.84
C ILE A 36 -10.78 10.32 10.22
N PHE A 37 -10.64 9.29 11.07
CA PHE A 37 -11.17 9.29 12.43
C PHE A 37 -10.46 10.27 13.38
N LEU A 38 -9.26 10.75 13.03
CA LEU A 38 -8.61 11.88 13.70
C LEU A 38 -9.16 13.25 13.26
N GLY A 39 -10.18 13.26 12.39
CA GLY A 39 -10.87 14.47 11.94
C GLY A 39 -10.32 15.07 10.65
N LEU A 40 -9.42 14.38 9.93
CA LEU A 40 -8.93 14.88 8.65
C LEU A 40 -9.99 14.66 7.55
N PRO A 41 -10.23 15.65 6.67
CA PRO A 41 -11.01 15.43 5.46
C PRO A 41 -10.44 14.27 4.63
N PRO A 42 -11.26 13.41 4.01
CA PRO A 42 -10.76 12.18 3.39
C PRO A 42 -9.68 12.36 2.30
N SER A 43 -9.80 13.39 1.46
CA SER A 43 -8.77 13.71 0.46
C SER A 43 -7.46 14.17 1.09
N VAL A 44 -7.53 14.94 2.19
CA VAL A 44 -6.37 15.38 2.97
C VAL A 44 -5.74 14.21 3.73
N ALA A 45 -6.55 13.31 4.29
CA ALA A 45 -6.07 12.08 4.93
C ALA A 45 -5.33 11.19 3.92
N ASN A 46 -5.87 11.03 2.71
CA ASN A 46 -5.24 10.27 1.64
C ASN A 46 -3.88 10.86 1.22
N GLY A 47 -3.83 12.17 0.95
CA GLY A 47 -2.58 12.86 0.61
C GLY A 47 -1.55 12.80 1.74
N THR A 48 -1.97 13.05 2.98
CA THR A 48 -1.11 12.96 4.18
C THR A 48 -0.53 11.55 4.37
N ASN A 49 -1.34 10.51 4.16
CA ASN A 49 -0.89 9.12 4.24
C ASN A 49 0.20 8.79 3.19
N ARG A 50 0.22 9.48 2.03
CA ARG A 50 1.24 9.25 0.99
C ARG A 50 2.64 9.65 1.45
N VAL A 51 2.79 10.63 2.32
CA VAL A 51 4.09 10.99 2.90
C VAL A 51 4.67 9.79 3.65
N ALA A 52 3.85 9.17 4.51
CA ALA A 52 4.25 8.00 5.27
C ALA A 52 4.57 6.80 4.36
N ILE A 53 3.73 6.54 3.35
CA ILE A 53 3.94 5.43 2.40
C ILE A 53 5.19 5.64 1.54
N ALA A 54 5.49 6.88 1.11
CA ALA A 54 6.69 7.16 0.33
C ALA A 54 7.96 6.83 1.12
N ILE A 55 8.04 7.28 2.38
CA ILE A 55 9.17 6.99 3.28
C ILE A 55 9.21 5.50 3.63
N GLN A 56 8.06 4.90 3.94
CA GLN A 56 7.91 3.47 4.22
C GLN A 56 8.53 2.63 3.10
N THR A 57 8.14 2.93 1.86
CA THR A 57 8.52 2.12 0.71
C THR A 57 9.95 2.39 0.28
N ALA A 58 10.46 3.62 0.39
CA ALA A 58 11.88 3.91 0.22
C ALA A 58 12.76 3.06 1.17
N ILE A 59 12.41 3.05 2.46
CA ILE A 59 13.12 2.28 3.48
C ILE A 59 12.94 0.77 3.26
N GLY A 60 11.74 0.32 2.86
CA GLY A 60 11.48 -1.07 2.53
C GLY A 60 12.28 -1.56 1.32
N VAL A 61 12.42 -0.74 0.26
CA VAL A 61 13.29 -1.05 -0.89
C VAL A 61 14.74 -1.21 -0.41
N ALA A 62 15.23 -0.27 0.41
CA ALA A 62 16.58 -0.34 0.95
C ALA A 62 16.79 -1.61 1.81
N GLY A 63 15.81 -1.97 2.63
CA GLY A 63 15.87 -3.15 3.48
C GLY A 63 15.90 -4.45 2.67
N PHE A 64 15.03 -4.62 1.66
CA PHE A 64 15.09 -5.78 0.75
C PHE A 64 16.40 -5.85 -0.03
N LYS A 65 16.90 -4.71 -0.53
CA LYS A 65 18.20 -4.63 -1.22
C LYS A 65 19.35 -5.01 -0.30
N SER A 66 19.31 -4.65 0.99
CA SER A 66 20.32 -5.05 1.99
C SER A 66 20.39 -6.56 2.22
N LYS A 67 19.35 -7.30 1.83
CA LYS A 67 19.27 -8.76 1.88
C LYS A 67 19.48 -9.42 0.51
N GLY A 68 19.92 -8.66 -0.50
CA GLY A 68 20.15 -9.16 -1.86
C GLY A 68 18.86 -9.47 -2.63
N VAL A 69 17.69 -9.07 -2.14
CA VAL A 69 16.42 -9.31 -2.83
C VAL A 69 16.16 -8.16 -3.79
N SER A 70 16.33 -8.41 -5.09
CA SER A 70 16.04 -7.45 -6.15
C SER A 70 15.39 -8.14 -7.36
N THR A 71 14.58 -7.38 -8.07
CA THR A 71 13.91 -7.79 -9.31
C THR A 71 14.12 -6.74 -10.39
N PHE A 72 15.23 -6.03 -10.34
CA PHE A 72 15.66 -5.10 -11.38
C PHE A 72 15.99 -5.88 -12.67
N PRO A 73 15.65 -5.35 -13.87
CA PRO A 73 14.95 -4.10 -14.16
C PRO A 73 13.41 -4.21 -14.14
N PHE A 74 12.85 -5.40 -13.96
CA PHE A 74 11.41 -5.67 -14.04
C PHE A 74 10.55 -4.73 -13.15
N ASN A 75 10.94 -4.52 -11.90
CA ASN A 75 10.22 -3.62 -10.99
C ASN A 75 10.19 -2.15 -11.46
N ILE A 76 11.22 -1.68 -12.17
CA ILE A 76 11.28 -0.32 -12.70
C ILE A 76 10.30 -0.14 -13.85
N TYR A 77 10.22 -1.10 -14.78
CA TYR A 77 9.24 -1.03 -15.87
C TYR A 77 7.79 -0.99 -15.36
N LEU A 78 7.47 -1.85 -14.39
CA LEU A 78 6.16 -1.84 -13.76
C LEU A 78 5.91 -0.53 -12.99
N GLY A 79 6.91 -0.05 -12.26
CA GLY A 79 6.82 1.19 -11.49
C GLY A 79 6.59 2.42 -12.36
N ILE A 80 7.31 2.56 -13.47
CA ILE A 80 7.12 3.65 -14.43
C ILE A 80 5.72 3.60 -15.04
N SER A 81 5.21 2.42 -15.39
CA SER A 81 3.85 2.29 -15.89
C SER A 81 2.81 2.69 -14.84
N ALA A 82 2.98 2.20 -13.61
CA ALA A 82 2.12 2.55 -12.49
C ALA A 82 2.20 4.04 -12.14
N LEU A 83 3.34 4.70 -12.32
CA LEU A 83 3.53 6.14 -12.11
C LEU A 83 2.60 6.96 -13.01
N PHE A 84 2.51 6.62 -14.30
CA PHE A 84 1.59 7.32 -15.22
C PHE A 84 0.13 7.07 -14.84
N GLY A 85 -0.21 5.83 -14.48
CA GLY A 85 -1.53 5.51 -13.98
C GLY A 85 -1.88 6.29 -12.71
N SER A 86 -0.93 6.40 -11.78
CA SER A 86 -1.21 7.02 -10.47
C SER A 86 -1.42 8.52 -10.54
N ILE A 87 -0.87 9.20 -11.55
CA ILE A 87 -1.21 10.61 -11.81
C ILE A 87 -2.71 10.73 -12.08
N LEU A 88 -3.25 9.93 -13.01
CA LEU A 88 -4.68 9.93 -13.34
C LEU A 88 -5.53 9.59 -12.11
N GLY A 89 -5.14 8.54 -11.39
CA GLY A 89 -5.82 8.12 -10.17
C GLY A 89 -5.85 9.20 -9.09
N ALA A 90 -4.70 9.82 -8.82
CA ALA A 90 -4.57 10.86 -7.80
C ALA A 90 -5.37 12.11 -8.18
N SER A 91 -5.37 12.51 -9.45
CA SER A 91 -6.19 13.64 -9.92
C SER A 91 -7.67 13.39 -9.66
N ILE A 92 -8.18 12.19 -9.96
CA ILE A 92 -9.57 11.84 -9.65
C ILE A 92 -9.83 11.91 -8.15
N ALA A 93 -8.90 11.43 -7.31
CA ALA A 93 -9.10 11.37 -5.86
C ALA A 93 -9.14 12.75 -5.18
N VAL A 94 -8.44 13.75 -5.71
CA VAL A 94 -8.44 15.11 -5.17
C VAL A 94 -9.81 15.77 -5.31
N ASP A 95 -10.52 15.49 -6.40
CA ASP A 95 -11.78 16.16 -6.76
C ASP A 95 -13.03 15.49 -6.15
N ILE A 96 -12.89 14.32 -5.54
CA ILE A 96 -14.04 13.60 -4.95
C ILE A 96 -14.48 14.22 -3.62
N LYS A 97 -15.80 14.40 -3.48
CA LYS A 97 -16.46 14.81 -2.23
C LYS A 97 -16.26 13.76 -1.12
N GLY A 98 -16.04 14.22 0.11
CA GLY A 98 -15.72 13.38 1.27
C GLY A 98 -16.64 12.18 1.49
N ASP A 99 -17.96 12.38 1.46
CA ASP A 99 -18.93 11.29 1.68
C ASP A 99 -18.84 10.20 0.60
N THR A 100 -18.69 10.61 -0.65
CA THR A 100 -18.50 9.69 -1.78
C THR A 100 -17.18 8.94 -1.64
N PHE A 101 -16.10 9.62 -1.24
CA PHE A 101 -14.81 8.99 -0.99
C PHE A 101 -14.92 7.91 0.11
N ASN A 102 -15.60 8.23 1.22
CA ASN A 102 -15.76 7.30 2.34
C ASN A 102 -16.55 6.05 1.94
N LYS A 103 -17.63 6.20 1.15
CA LYS A 103 -18.38 5.07 0.60
C LYS A 103 -17.53 4.20 -0.32
N ILE A 104 -16.76 4.82 -1.22
CA ILE A 104 -15.85 4.10 -2.12
C ILE A 104 -14.79 3.35 -1.30
N LEU A 105 -14.19 3.99 -0.29
CA LEU A 105 -13.22 3.38 0.61
C LEU A 105 -13.81 2.16 1.33
N ALA A 106 -15.02 2.27 1.89
CA ALA A 106 -15.69 1.17 2.56
C ALA A 106 -15.93 -0.03 1.64
N ILE A 107 -16.41 0.21 0.41
CA ILE A 107 -16.62 -0.85 -0.60
C ILE A 107 -15.29 -1.54 -0.93
N ILE A 108 -14.23 -0.75 -1.13
CA ILE A 108 -12.88 -1.26 -1.38
C ILE A 108 -12.38 -2.12 -0.23
N MET A 109 -12.60 -1.69 1.01
CA MET A 109 -12.22 -2.44 2.20
C MET A 109 -12.88 -3.82 2.23
N LEU A 110 -14.19 -3.89 1.96
CA LEU A 110 -14.92 -5.15 1.87
C LEU A 110 -14.41 -6.03 0.73
N ALA A 111 -14.22 -5.46 -0.46
CA ALA A 111 -13.70 -6.20 -1.61
C ALA A 111 -12.32 -6.81 -1.32
N VAL A 112 -11.42 -6.06 -0.69
CA VAL A 112 -10.09 -6.56 -0.33
C VAL A 112 -10.16 -7.64 0.75
N VAL A 113 -11.06 -7.52 1.74
CA VAL A 113 -11.30 -8.59 2.72
C VAL A 113 -11.74 -9.88 2.01
N LEU A 114 -12.68 -9.81 1.08
CA LEU A 114 -13.13 -10.98 0.30
C LEU A 114 -11.95 -11.60 -0.46
N ILE A 115 -11.14 -10.76 -1.12
CA ILE A 115 -9.95 -11.22 -1.84
C ILE A 115 -8.96 -11.93 -0.91
N ILE A 116 -8.73 -11.42 0.31
CA ILE A 116 -7.83 -12.04 1.29
C ILE A 116 -8.35 -13.40 1.74
N VAL A 117 -9.66 -13.50 2.00
CA VAL A 117 -10.33 -14.70 2.52
C VAL A 117 -10.39 -15.80 1.45
N PHE A 118 -10.77 -15.44 0.22
CA PHE A 118 -11.01 -16.40 -0.88
C PHE A 118 -9.78 -16.64 -1.77
N LYS A 119 -8.59 -16.19 -1.36
CA LYS A 119 -7.40 -16.36 -2.19
C LYS A 119 -7.07 -17.85 -2.44
N PRO A 120 -6.70 -18.23 -3.68
CA PRO A 120 -6.37 -19.62 -3.99
C PRO A 120 -5.06 -20.04 -3.31
N ARG A 121 -4.97 -21.27 -2.78
CA ARG A 121 -3.71 -21.81 -2.23
C ARG A 121 -2.99 -22.61 -3.33
N ILE A 122 -2.14 -21.95 -4.10
CA ILE A 122 -1.34 -22.59 -5.15
C ILE A 122 0.12 -22.66 -4.68
N SER A 123 0.72 -23.85 -4.78
CA SER A 123 2.16 -23.99 -4.57
C SER A 123 2.87 -23.59 -5.86
N MET A 124 3.79 -22.62 -5.75
CA MET A 124 4.67 -22.21 -6.84
C MET A 124 6.03 -22.90 -6.78
N GLN A 125 6.13 -23.98 -6.01
CA GLN A 125 7.31 -24.85 -6.05
C GLN A 125 7.42 -25.38 -7.48
N ASP A 126 8.58 -25.16 -8.11
CA ASP A 126 8.97 -25.66 -9.43
C ASP A 126 8.50 -24.87 -10.66
N LEU A 127 7.85 -23.71 -10.50
CA LEU A 127 7.52 -22.84 -11.63
C LEU A 127 8.61 -21.79 -11.88
N SER A 128 8.99 -21.60 -13.16
CA SER A 128 9.88 -20.51 -13.56
C SER A 128 9.19 -19.16 -13.51
N GLU A 129 9.91 -18.15 -13.04
CA GLU A 129 9.41 -16.77 -12.98
C GLU A 129 9.22 -16.19 -14.38
N ARG A 130 8.11 -15.45 -14.55
CA ARG A 130 7.71 -14.85 -15.82
C ARG A 130 7.96 -13.33 -15.80
N LEU A 131 9.22 -12.92 -16.02
CA LEU A 131 9.62 -11.51 -15.92
C LEU A 131 9.89 -10.82 -17.27
N THR A 132 9.92 -11.56 -18.38
CA THR A 132 10.35 -11.05 -19.69
C THR A 132 9.34 -11.37 -20.80
N GLY A 133 9.58 -10.83 -22.00
CA GLY A 133 8.77 -11.08 -23.18
C GLY A 133 7.31 -10.65 -23.01
N LYS A 134 6.37 -11.49 -23.45
CA LYS A 134 4.92 -11.20 -23.35
C LYS A 134 4.44 -10.94 -21.93
N TYR A 135 5.05 -11.58 -20.93
CA TYR A 135 4.63 -11.45 -19.52
C TYR A 135 5.02 -10.10 -18.93
N LEU A 136 6.15 -9.52 -19.38
CA LEU A 136 6.53 -8.16 -19.02
C LEU A 136 5.52 -7.15 -19.57
N TRP A 137 5.13 -7.26 -20.84
CA TRP A 137 4.18 -6.34 -21.45
C TRP A 137 2.79 -6.41 -20.83
N VAL A 138 2.30 -7.62 -20.51
CA VAL A 138 1.06 -7.78 -19.73
C VAL A 138 1.22 -7.15 -18.36
N GLY A 139 2.36 -7.36 -17.69
CA GLY A 139 2.70 -6.70 -16.43
C GLY A 139 2.62 -5.19 -16.55
N VAL A 140 3.29 -4.58 -17.53
CA VAL A 140 3.26 -3.13 -17.77
C VAL A 140 1.81 -2.64 -17.91
N LEU A 141 1.01 -3.25 -18.77
CA LEU A 141 -0.38 -2.85 -18.96
C LEU A 141 -1.21 -2.96 -17.67
N VAL A 142 -1.10 -4.07 -16.94
CA VAL A 142 -1.82 -4.26 -15.68
C VAL A 142 -1.35 -3.27 -14.62
N PHE A 143 -0.04 -2.98 -14.57
CA PHE A 143 0.53 -2.07 -13.59
C PHE A 143 0.17 -0.61 -13.85
N PHE A 144 -0.15 -0.22 -15.09
CA PHE A 144 -0.81 1.06 -15.37
C PHE A 144 -2.15 1.19 -14.63
N PHE A 145 -3.04 0.19 -14.71
CA PHE A 145 -4.35 0.22 -14.04
C PHE A 145 -4.23 0.08 -12.51
N ILE A 146 -3.31 -0.76 -12.03
CA ILE A 146 -2.91 -0.80 -10.61
C ILE A 146 -2.41 0.57 -10.16
N GLY A 147 -1.68 1.27 -11.02
CA GLY A 147 -1.24 2.65 -10.83
C GLY A 147 -2.42 3.59 -10.65
N ILE A 148 -3.43 3.55 -11.52
CA ILE A 148 -4.66 4.36 -11.38
C ILE A 148 -5.30 4.12 -10.02
N TYR A 149 -5.54 2.87 -9.66
CA TYR A 149 -6.14 2.54 -8.36
C TYR A 149 -5.22 2.93 -7.17
N GLY A 150 -3.93 2.73 -7.31
CA GLY A 150 -2.90 3.09 -6.33
C GLY A 150 -2.78 4.60 -6.15
N GLY A 151 -2.88 5.39 -7.22
CA GLY A 151 -2.93 6.85 -7.19
C GLY A 151 -4.21 7.35 -6.56
N PHE A 152 -5.34 6.70 -6.87
CA PHE A 152 -6.65 7.05 -6.34
C PHE A 152 -6.72 6.93 -4.82
N ILE A 153 -6.48 5.75 -4.25
CA ILE A 153 -6.75 5.52 -2.81
C ILE A 153 -5.64 4.77 -2.07
N ASN A 154 -4.82 4.00 -2.78
CA ASN A 154 -3.72 3.22 -2.20
C ASN A 154 -4.12 2.29 -1.05
N ALA A 155 -5.39 1.91 -0.99
CA ALA A 155 -5.95 1.07 0.06
C ALA A 155 -6.05 -0.38 -0.46
N GLY A 156 -5.46 -1.34 0.25
CA GLY A 156 -5.51 -2.76 -0.15
C GLY A 156 -4.69 -3.14 -1.40
N ILE A 157 -4.13 -2.17 -2.12
CA ILE A 157 -3.42 -2.40 -3.39
C ILE A 157 -2.22 -3.34 -3.27
N GLY A 158 -1.57 -3.37 -2.10
CA GLY A 158 -0.49 -4.30 -1.82
C GLY A 158 -0.91 -5.76 -2.00
N PHE A 159 -2.16 -6.11 -1.66
CA PHE A 159 -2.69 -7.46 -1.91
C PHE A 159 -2.89 -7.72 -3.39
N VAL A 160 -3.51 -6.78 -4.11
CA VAL A 160 -3.76 -6.92 -5.56
C VAL A 160 -2.43 -7.13 -6.31
N ILE A 161 -1.41 -6.33 -6.00
CA ILE A 161 -0.07 -6.47 -6.56
C ILE A 161 0.52 -7.85 -6.22
N LEU A 162 0.43 -8.30 -4.96
CA LEU A 162 0.97 -9.59 -4.55
C LEU A 162 0.27 -10.76 -5.24
N LEU A 163 -1.06 -10.71 -5.39
CA LEU A 163 -1.79 -11.75 -6.11
C LEU A 163 -1.32 -11.79 -7.57
N PHE A 164 -1.24 -10.64 -8.24
CA PHE A 164 -0.78 -10.62 -9.62
C PHE A 164 0.64 -11.16 -9.75
N LEU A 165 1.61 -10.64 -8.99
CA LEU A 165 3.00 -11.08 -9.07
C LEU A 165 3.19 -12.54 -8.67
N HIS A 166 2.44 -13.01 -7.65
CA HIS A 166 2.54 -14.38 -7.20
C HIS A 166 1.91 -15.36 -8.20
N TYR A 167 0.66 -15.14 -8.62
CA TYR A 167 -0.08 -16.09 -9.46
C TYR A 167 0.22 -15.95 -10.96
N PHE A 168 0.41 -14.73 -11.47
CA PHE A 168 0.69 -14.52 -12.89
C PHE A 168 2.19 -14.60 -13.19
N ASN A 169 3.03 -13.91 -12.40
CA ASN A 169 4.47 -13.88 -12.62
C ASN A 169 5.25 -15.02 -11.95
N HIS A 170 4.57 -15.88 -11.18
CA HIS A 170 5.15 -17.01 -10.44
C HIS A 170 6.24 -16.62 -9.44
N MET A 171 6.20 -15.38 -8.93
CA MET A 171 7.22 -14.91 -8.01
C MET A 171 7.03 -15.52 -6.63
N SER A 172 8.14 -15.85 -5.96
CA SER A 172 8.11 -16.13 -4.53
C SER A 172 7.55 -14.93 -3.76
N LEU A 173 6.89 -15.16 -2.61
CA LEU A 173 6.32 -14.07 -1.82
C LEU A 173 7.36 -13.02 -1.42
N VAL A 174 8.60 -13.43 -1.16
CA VAL A 174 9.69 -12.51 -0.81
C VAL A 174 10.02 -11.59 -1.98
N ARG A 175 10.19 -12.13 -3.19
CA ARG A 175 10.47 -11.32 -4.39
C ARG A 175 9.27 -10.48 -4.81
N ALA A 176 8.05 -11.02 -4.72
CA ALA A 176 6.83 -10.28 -4.99
C ALA A 176 6.67 -9.08 -4.04
N ASN A 177 6.99 -9.24 -2.75
CA ASN A 177 7.01 -8.13 -1.80
C ASN A 177 8.06 -7.07 -2.15
N ALA A 178 9.28 -7.48 -2.52
CA ALA A 178 10.32 -6.54 -2.95
C ALA A 178 9.91 -5.75 -4.20
N THR A 179 9.34 -6.42 -5.21
CA THR A 179 8.80 -5.76 -6.41
C THR A 179 7.65 -4.82 -6.06
N LYS A 180 6.67 -5.28 -5.27
CA LYS A 180 5.55 -4.48 -4.79
C LYS A 180 6.02 -3.20 -4.12
N VAL A 181 6.93 -3.31 -3.15
CA VAL A 181 7.42 -2.14 -2.40
C VAL A 181 8.14 -1.15 -3.32
N ALA A 182 8.93 -1.64 -4.29
CA ALA A 182 9.56 -0.77 -5.29
C ALA A 182 8.56 -0.08 -6.22
N VAL A 183 7.55 -0.80 -6.72
CA VAL A 183 6.49 -0.22 -7.55
C VAL A 183 5.71 0.83 -6.77
N VAL A 184 5.30 0.51 -5.54
CA VAL A 184 4.53 1.42 -4.68
C VAL A 184 5.34 2.66 -4.37
N PHE A 185 6.64 2.55 -4.12
CA PHE A 185 7.51 3.71 -3.99
C PHE A 185 7.42 4.61 -5.22
N ILE A 186 7.66 4.07 -6.41
CA ILE A 186 7.72 4.84 -7.66
C ILE A 186 6.41 5.57 -7.95
N TYR A 187 5.26 4.89 -7.95
CA TYR A 187 3.99 5.55 -8.27
C TYR A 187 3.48 6.43 -7.13
N THR A 188 3.88 6.17 -5.88
CA THR A 188 3.48 7.00 -4.74
C THR A 188 4.15 8.36 -4.82
N LEU A 189 5.35 8.49 -5.39
CA LEU A 189 6.00 9.79 -5.58
C LEU A 189 5.18 10.70 -6.50
N SER A 190 4.69 10.19 -7.64
CA SER A 190 3.85 10.99 -8.55
C SER A 190 2.48 11.28 -7.95
N ALA A 191 1.86 10.31 -7.28
CA ALA A 191 0.59 10.55 -6.59
C ALA A 191 0.74 11.61 -5.49
N LEU A 192 1.80 11.52 -4.68
CA LEU A 192 2.11 12.50 -3.63
C LEU A 192 2.32 13.88 -4.24
N ALA A 193 3.01 14.01 -5.38
CA ALA A 193 3.17 15.28 -6.07
C ALA A 193 1.82 15.92 -6.45
N VAL A 194 0.86 15.13 -6.93
CA VAL A 194 -0.51 15.60 -7.23
C VAL A 194 -1.22 16.08 -5.96
N PHE A 195 -1.14 15.34 -4.85
CA PHE A 195 -1.75 15.77 -3.59
C PHE A 195 -1.06 17.01 -2.98
N ILE A 196 0.26 17.17 -3.16
CA ILE A 196 1.00 18.38 -2.75
C ILE A 196 0.54 19.58 -3.58
N TYR A 197 0.43 19.43 -4.91
CA TYR A 197 0.00 20.50 -5.80
C TYR A 197 -1.41 21.04 -5.49
N ASN A 198 -2.26 20.20 -4.89
CA ASN A 198 -3.64 20.55 -4.52
C ASN A 198 -3.83 20.85 -3.02
N ASP A 199 -2.74 21.10 -2.28
CA ASP A 199 -2.76 21.44 -0.85
C ASP A 199 -3.49 20.40 0.03
N LYS A 200 -3.39 19.12 -0.32
CA LYS A 200 -4.04 18.01 0.39
C LYS A 200 -3.10 17.24 1.33
N VAL A 201 -2.04 17.88 1.82
CA VAL A 201 -1.01 17.22 2.64
C VAL A 201 -0.77 17.98 3.94
N ILE A 202 -0.98 17.32 5.08
CA ILE A 202 -0.58 17.82 6.40
C ILE A 202 0.78 17.21 6.74
N TRP A 203 1.86 17.94 6.40
CA TRP A 203 3.24 17.48 6.54
C TRP A 203 3.58 16.97 7.94
N LYS A 204 3.17 17.69 9.00
CA LYS A 204 3.46 17.32 10.38
C LYS A 204 2.94 15.92 10.71
N VAL A 205 1.68 15.63 10.37
CA VAL A 205 1.05 14.32 10.61
C VAL A 205 1.68 13.25 9.74
N GLY A 206 1.89 13.54 8.45
CA GLY A 206 2.49 12.62 7.50
C GLY A 206 3.90 12.17 7.90
N LEU A 207 4.74 13.11 8.36
CA LEU A 207 6.11 12.83 8.79
C LEU A 207 6.15 12.06 10.12
N ILE A 208 5.30 12.39 11.09
CA ILE A 208 5.24 11.64 12.36
C ILE A 208 4.80 10.20 12.10
N LEU A 209 3.77 10.01 11.28
CA LEU A 209 3.32 8.69 10.84
C LEU A 209 4.42 7.95 10.06
N ALA A 210 5.23 8.67 9.27
CA ALA A 210 6.34 8.12 8.50
C ALA A 210 7.46 7.53 9.37
N ILE A 211 7.73 8.10 10.55
CA ILE A 211 8.75 7.56 11.48
C ILE A 211 8.43 6.12 11.84
N GLY A 212 7.19 5.88 12.30
CA GLY A 212 6.72 4.53 12.59
C GLY A 212 6.75 3.63 11.35
N ASN A 213 6.18 4.12 10.24
CA ASN A 213 6.10 3.35 9.00
C ASN A 213 7.47 2.90 8.49
N GLY A 214 8.44 3.81 8.49
CA GLY A 214 9.82 3.54 8.11
C GLY A 214 10.46 2.48 8.99
N ALA A 215 10.37 2.63 10.32
CA ALA A 215 10.91 1.66 11.26
C ALA A 215 10.30 0.26 11.09
N GLY A 216 8.97 0.19 10.97
CA GLY A 216 8.26 -1.07 10.71
C GLY A 216 8.67 -1.71 9.39
N ALA A 217 8.82 -0.91 8.33
CA ALA A 217 9.25 -1.38 7.01
C ALA A 217 10.70 -1.88 6.99
N TRP A 218 11.62 -1.19 7.67
CA TRP A 218 13.00 -1.62 7.78
C TRP A 218 13.12 -2.98 8.47
N LEU A 219 12.43 -3.14 9.60
CA LEU A 219 12.45 -4.38 10.37
C LEU A 219 11.89 -5.53 9.54
N SER A 220 10.69 -5.36 9.00
CA SER A 220 9.98 -6.41 8.25
C SER A 220 10.60 -6.78 6.90
N SER A 221 11.24 -5.85 6.19
CA SER A 221 11.93 -6.16 4.92
C SER A 221 13.23 -6.95 5.12
N ARG A 222 13.82 -6.89 6.32
CA ARG A 222 15.05 -7.61 6.67
C ARG A 222 14.80 -8.94 7.38
N ILE A 223 13.65 -9.08 8.02
CA ILE A 223 13.21 -10.37 8.55
C ILE A 223 12.62 -11.15 7.38
N SER A 224 13.22 -12.30 7.05
CA SER A 224 12.65 -13.23 6.08
C SER A 224 11.33 -13.75 6.62
N VAL A 225 10.23 -13.08 6.32
CA VAL A 225 8.90 -13.62 6.58
C VAL A 225 8.65 -14.70 5.55
N GLY A 226 9.00 -15.93 5.93
CA GLY A 226 8.64 -17.15 5.22
C GLY A 226 7.13 -17.29 5.07
N LYS A 227 6.72 -18.27 4.26
CA LYS A 227 5.36 -18.53 3.77
C LYS A 227 4.24 -17.99 4.68
N GLY A 228 3.68 -16.86 4.27
CA GLY A 228 2.32 -16.46 4.55
C GLY A 228 1.92 -16.47 6.01
N ASP A 229 2.53 -15.61 6.82
CA ASP A 229 2.13 -15.35 8.20
C ASP A 229 0.59 -15.17 8.28
N GLY A 230 -0.07 -16.24 8.75
CA GLY A 230 -1.53 -16.30 8.84
C GLY A 230 -2.04 -15.28 9.84
N TYR A 231 -1.24 -14.99 10.87
CA TYR A 231 -1.56 -14.04 11.93
C TYR A 231 -1.63 -12.62 11.39
N VAL A 232 -0.70 -12.21 10.52
CA VAL A 232 -0.73 -10.88 9.88
C VAL A 232 -2.00 -10.69 9.05
N LYS A 233 -2.42 -11.72 8.31
CA LYS A 233 -3.67 -11.63 7.52
C LYS A 233 -4.90 -11.63 8.39
N MET A 234 -4.95 -12.46 9.43
CA MET A 234 -6.07 -12.52 10.36
C MET A 234 -6.25 -11.17 11.06
N PHE A 235 -5.15 -10.60 11.57
CA PHE A 235 -5.15 -9.27 12.17
C PHE A 235 -5.67 -8.21 11.19
N LEU A 236 -5.20 -8.21 9.94
CA LEU A 236 -5.68 -7.29 8.92
C LEU A 236 -7.18 -7.44 8.66
N VAL A 237 -7.68 -8.65 8.47
CA VAL A 237 -9.11 -8.89 8.21
C VAL A 237 -9.97 -8.33 9.34
N ILE A 238 -9.60 -8.62 10.59
CA ILE A 238 -10.32 -8.13 11.78
C ILE A 238 -10.30 -6.60 11.81
N MET A 239 -9.12 -5.98 11.65
CA MET A 239 -8.99 -4.52 11.68
C MET A 239 -9.75 -3.83 10.55
N VAL A 240 -9.70 -4.37 9.33
CA VAL A 240 -10.39 -3.79 8.18
C VAL A 240 -11.91 -3.90 8.35
N ILE A 241 -12.43 -5.01 8.87
CA ILE A 241 -13.86 -5.13 9.18
C ILE A 241 -14.29 -4.07 10.20
N ILE A 242 -13.55 -3.93 11.31
CA ILE A 242 -13.85 -2.93 12.34
C ILE A 242 -13.85 -1.52 11.75
N MET A 243 -12.84 -1.18 10.95
CA MET A 243 -12.74 0.14 10.35
C MET A 243 -13.81 0.39 9.29
N ALA A 244 -14.17 -0.62 8.49
CA ALA A 244 -15.22 -0.51 7.48
C ALA A 244 -16.59 -0.26 8.12
N ILE A 245 -16.92 -1.00 9.19
CA ILE A 245 -18.16 -0.79 9.97
C ILE A 245 -18.16 0.62 10.54
N LYS A 246 -17.07 1.05 11.17
CA LYS A 246 -16.99 2.40 11.75
C LYS A 246 -17.18 3.49 10.68
N LEU A 247 -16.50 3.35 9.54
CA LEU A 247 -16.59 4.31 8.43
C LEU A 247 -17.98 4.33 7.78
N TRP A 248 -18.72 3.22 7.75
CA TRP A 248 -20.05 3.17 7.14
C TRP A 248 -21.15 3.73 8.05
N PHE A 249 -21.09 3.43 9.36
CA PHE A 249 -22.18 3.75 10.29
C PHE A 249 -21.95 4.98 11.18
N PHE A 250 -20.72 5.47 11.29
CA PHE A 250 -20.36 6.54 12.25
C PHE A 250 -19.64 7.72 11.59
N ASN A 251 -19.84 7.92 10.28
CA ASN A 251 -19.42 9.12 9.55
C ASN A 251 -20.54 10.18 9.54
#